data_AF-A0A6A4TAF4-F1
#
_entry.id   AF-A0A6A4TAF4-F1
#
_cell.length_a   1.000
_cell.length_b   1.000
_cell.length_c   1.000
_cell.angle_alpha   90.00
_cell.angle_beta   90.00
_cell.angle_gamma   90.00
#
_symmetry.space_group_name_H-M   'P 1'
#
loop_
_entity.id
_entity.type
_entity.pdbx_description
1 polymer ?
#
loop_
_entity_poly.entity_id
_entity_poly.type
_entity_poly.pdbx_seq_one_letter_code
_entity_poly.pdbx_strand_id
1 'polypeptide(L)'
;MNDAECERADSLEGWVAVRSNIFDETDAFKLGFIVQWNVIESKFAVTCHNRTLQRQKRRAEVVVVVGDRESEVSWAGLFSLSDLRHVHQQFACVADVLATCFPDLSEFEEGNIWDLLLPSRRSGPGEEEDRGDARDLDAPCRRLEKYFSAAIDVCGRKIVLDTLFGHDERDVEEYFENLQEFKRKTMQEEMARAKGHVRQLLQSHGGADRMVVLLRIYDEEDEAYQDLVTVATTFFHYLLQPFRDMRELASLYKMEILLSSLSGRVQSQRDDPRPACEDSQQQQDTVDQLELQFYETQLELYDTKFDTLKNEEQLLVAQIDTVRRQIKELKDEVVYYDVCEDPEELHSLVHTGFQQADPPAVSHLNRRLRTLEAKRGNICARRAYLRNKKDQCMDAQEQKQLAGKQSSKAFSQHHQVHLQREKKKEEEQSRKQWVDLEREKTLSRLRSFRQVIPARVEFSSSGDNELERSIKAAMMRMKNVAADSDSDDRGDEETQTCVAAKFF
;
A
#
# COMPACT_ATOMS: atom_id res chain seq x y z
N MET A 1 -36.71 73.75 -28.71
CA MET A 1 -37.10 72.33 -28.69
C MET A 1 -35.82 71.55 -28.94
N ASN A 2 -35.00 71.33 -27.91
CA ASN A 2 -35.11 70.24 -26.92
C ASN A 2 -34.73 68.91 -27.61
N ASP A 3 -33.75 68.11 -27.18
CA ASP A 3 -33.34 67.83 -25.80
C ASP A 3 -31.85 67.54 -25.67
N ALA A 4 -31.30 67.99 -24.54
CA ALA A 4 -30.06 67.51 -23.99
C ALA A 4 -30.29 66.11 -23.40
N GLU A 5 -29.61 65.09 -23.90
CA GLU A 5 -29.50 63.82 -23.19
C GLU A 5 -28.53 64.01 -22.03
N CYS A 6 -29.11 64.39 -20.90
CA CYS A 6 -28.49 64.37 -19.59
C CYS A 6 -27.87 62.98 -19.36
N GLU A 7 -26.55 62.92 -19.21
CA GLU A 7 -25.86 61.75 -18.68
C GLU A 7 -26.54 61.37 -17.36
N ARG A 8 -27.12 60.18 -17.34
CA ARG A 8 -27.84 59.65 -16.18
C ARG A 8 -26.80 59.38 -15.10
N ALA A 9 -26.67 60.30 -14.14
CA ALA A 9 -25.72 60.24 -13.02
C ALA A 9 -25.90 59.00 -12.11
N ASP A 10 -26.93 58.18 -12.34
CA ASP A 10 -27.23 56.94 -11.63
C ASP A 10 -26.96 55.67 -12.49
N SER A 11 -26.11 55.76 -13.52
CA SER A 11 -25.67 54.55 -14.24
C SER A 11 -24.69 53.75 -13.40
N LEU A 12 -25.10 52.55 -12.94
CA LEU A 12 -24.24 51.59 -12.24
C LEU A 12 -23.31 50.81 -13.19
N GLU A 13 -23.31 51.16 -14.47
CA GLU A 13 -22.49 50.53 -15.52
C GLU A 13 -21.02 50.95 -15.33
N GLY A 14 -20.25 50.11 -14.64
CA GLY A 14 -18.84 50.36 -14.26
C GLY A 14 -18.56 50.24 -12.76
N TRP A 15 -19.59 50.15 -11.92
CA TRP A 15 -19.42 49.93 -10.48
C TRP A 15 -19.14 48.46 -10.18
N VAL A 16 -17.95 48.16 -9.64
CA VAL A 16 -17.62 46.84 -9.09
C VAL A 16 -18.04 46.82 -7.63
N ALA A 17 -18.89 45.86 -7.25
CA ALA A 17 -19.27 45.66 -5.87
C ALA A 17 -18.04 45.27 -5.02
N VAL A 18 -17.49 46.25 -4.31
CA VAL A 18 -16.46 46.02 -3.30
C VAL A 18 -17.14 45.28 -2.15
N ARG A 19 -16.76 44.02 -1.90
CA ARG A 19 -17.26 43.27 -0.73
C ARG A 19 -16.98 44.12 0.51
N SER A 20 -17.98 44.31 1.37
CA SER A 20 -17.88 45.15 2.58
C SER A 20 -16.82 44.69 3.60
N ASN A 21 -16.15 43.57 3.32
CA ASN A 21 -15.30 42.82 4.25
C ASN A 21 -13.90 42.55 3.66
N ILE A 22 -13.44 43.29 2.63
CA ILE A 22 -12.13 43.03 2.00
C ILE A 22 -10.96 43.13 2.99
N PHE A 23 -11.14 43.90 4.07
CA PHE A 23 -10.13 44.14 5.11
C PHE A 23 -10.54 43.63 6.50
N ASP A 24 -11.64 42.87 6.64
CA ASP A 24 -11.96 42.19 7.90
C ASP A 24 -11.05 40.96 8.05
N GLU A 25 -9.76 41.19 8.27
CA GLU A 25 -8.84 40.15 8.74
C GLU A 25 -8.91 40.03 10.27
N THR A 26 -9.93 39.36 10.81
CA THR A 26 -9.84 38.87 12.20
C THR A 26 -10.54 37.54 12.43
N ASP A 27 -10.45 36.60 11.49
CA ASP A 27 -10.48 35.19 11.91
C ASP A 27 -9.05 34.79 12.26
N ALA A 28 -8.78 34.69 13.57
CA ALA A 28 -7.50 34.21 14.09
C ALA A 28 -7.31 32.75 13.69
N PHE A 29 -6.76 32.53 12.50
CA PHE A 29 -6.38 31.21 12.03
C PHE A 29 -5.36 30.63 13.01
N LYS A 30 -5.75 29.56 13.70
CA LYS A 30 -4.84 28.84 14.60
C LYS A 30 -4.03 27.88 13.76
N LEU A 31 -2.89 28.35 13.26
CA LEU A 31 -1.90 27.51 12.62
C LEU A 31 -1.17 26.69 13.70
N GLY A 32 -1.02 25.38 13.46
CA GLY A 32 -0.24 24.50 14.31
C GLY A 32 0.96 23.98 13.54
N PHE A 33 2.15 24.11 14.12
CA PHE A 33 3.37 23.54 13.56
C PHE A 33 3.68 22.23 14.25
N ILE A 34 4.15 21.27 13.45
CA ILE A 34 4.77 20.04 13.94
C ILE A 34 6.12 19.95 13.25
N VAL A 35 7.17 19.82 14.05
CA VAL A 35 8.54 19.69 13.58
C VAL A 35 9.09 18.37 14.06
N GLN A 36 9.72 17.61 13.16
CA GLN A 36 10.44 16.39 13.52
C GLN A 36 11.76 16.30 12.78
N TRP A 37 12.77 15.71 13.41
CA TRP A 37 14.04 15.43 12.77
C TRP A 37 13.95 14.16 11.92
N ASN A 38 14.23 14.29 10.61
CA ASN A 38 14.40 13.16 9.71
C ASN A 38 15.87 12.72 9.70
N VAL A 39 16.15 11.59 10.35
CA VAL A 39 17.50 11.02 10.48
C VAL A 39 18.08 10.60 9.13
N ILE A 40 17.24 10.20 8.17
CA ILE A 40 17.67 9.67 6.87
C ILE A 40 18.19 10.81 5.99
N GLU A 41 17.43 11.89 5.92
CA GLU A 41 17.73 13.07 5.08
C GLU A 41 18.60 14.10 5.81
N SER A 42 18.85 13.93 7.11
CA SER A 42 19.49 14.93 7.99
C SER A 42 18.84 16.32 7.88
N LYS A 43 17.50 16.35 7.86
CA LYS A 43 16.68 17.56 7.69
C LYS A 43 15.51 17.60 8.68
N PHE A 44 15.00 18.80 8.94
CA PHE A 44 13.78 19.01 9.72
C PHE A 44 12.55 18.91 8.83
N ALA A 45 11.67 17.96 9.12
CA ALA A 45 10.33 17.91 8.56
C ALA A 45 9.45 18.89 9.32
N VAL A 46 9.04 19.97 8.65
CA VAL A 46 8.16 21.00 9.21
C VAL A 46 6.82 20.89 8.51
N THR A 47 5.77 20.70 9.29
CA THR A 47 4.40 20.72 8.79
C THR A 47 3.60 21.81 9.49
N CYS A 48 2.76 22.52 8.73
CA CYS A 48 1.88 23.56 9.23
C CYS A 48 0.44 23.17 8.91
N HIS A 49 -0.46 23.25 9.88
CA HIS A 49 -1.86 22.84 9.73
C HIS A 49 -2.79 23.96 10.17
N ASN A 50 -3.80 24.25 9.37
CA ASN A 50 -4.84 25.20 9.75
C ASN A 50 -5.87 24.51 10.66
N ARG A 51 -5.68 24.57 11.98
CA ARG A 51 -6.54 23.88 12.96
C ARG A 51 -7.97 24.42 12.97
N THR A 52 -8.16 25.69 12.61
CA THR A 52 -9.48 26.32 12.46
C THR A 52 -10.28 25.72 11.29
N LEU A 53 -9.64 25.53 10.12
CA LEU A 53 -10.29 24.90 8.96
C LEU A 53 -10.43 23.38 9.11
N GLN A 54 -9.45 22.68 9.70
CA GLN A 54 -9.57 21.24 9.96
C GLN A 54 -10.75 20.91 10.89
N ARG A 55 -11.00 21.74 11.91
CA ARG A 55 -12.13 21.56 12.83
C ARG A 55 -13.48 21.91 12.21
N GLN A 56 -13.52 22.91 11.31
CA GLN A 56 -14.71 23.22 10.53
C GLN A 56 -15.02 22.12 9.51
N LYS A 57 -14.02 21.56 8.83
CA LYS A 57 -14.21 20.45 7.86
C LYS A 57 -14.76 19.19 8.52
N ARG A 58 -14.29 18.85 9.73
CA ARG A 58 -14.89 17.77 10.56
C ARG A 58 -16.31 18.06 11.04
N ARG A 59 -16.76 19.33 11.01
CA ARG A 59 -18.13 19.74 11.34
C ARG A 59 -19.03 19.97 10.10
N ALA A 60 -18.45 20.13 8.92
CA ALA A 60 -19.12 20.54 7.68
C ALA A 60 -19.21 19.41 6.63
N GLU A 61 -19.24 18.15 7.06
CA GLU A 61 -19.57 17.00 6.19
C GLU A 61 -21.03 17.00 5.67
N VAL A 62 -21.81 18.05 5.96
CA VAL A 62 -23.12 18.29 5.35
C VAL A 62 -23.07 19.63 4.64
N VAL A 63 -23.32 19.59 3.33
CA VAL A 63 -23.42 20.68 2.34
C VAL A 63 -22.14 20.92 1.51
N VAL A 64 -22.21 20.52 0.24
CA VAL A 64 -21.18 20.68 -0.79
C VAL A 64 -21.58 21.80 -1.78
N VAL A 65 -20.53 22.45 -2.30
CA VAL A 65 -20.36 23.23 -3.55
C VAL A 65 -20.92 24.67 -3.59
N VAL A 66 -20.03 25.66 -3.74
CA VAL A 66 -19.70 26.37 -5.02
C VAL A 66 -18.70 27.51 -4.71
N GLY A 67 -17.54 27.48 -5.38
CA GLY A 67 -16.85 28.71 -5.82
C GLY A 67 -15.63 29.21 -5.02
N ASP A 68 -14.46 28.95 -5.59
CA ASP A 68 -13.25 29.79 -5.66
C ASP A 68 -12.13 29.61 -4.60
N ARG A 69 -10.95 29.23 -5.11
CA ARG A 69 -9.65 28.92 -4.46
C ARG A 69 -9.72 27.91 -3.30
N GLU A 70 -9.30 26.67 -3.56
CA GLU A 70 -8.91 25.72 -2.51
C GLU A 70 -7.92 26.41 -1.57
N SER A 71 -8.39 26.81 -0.39
CA SER A 71 -7.53 27.33 0.65
C SER A 71 -6.73 26.14 1.17
N GLU A 72 -5.46 26.02 0.79
CA GLU A 72 -4.56 24.98 1.26
C GLU A 72 -4.68 24.84 2.79
N VAL A 73 -5.11 23.66 3.24
CA VAL A 73 -5.45 23.41 4.66
C VAL A 73 -4.24 22.97 5.48
N SER A 74 -3.17 22.53 4.81
CA SER A 74 -1.92 22.06 5.42
C SER A 74 -0.75 22.28 4.45
N TRP A 75 0.40 22.64 5.00
CA TRP A 75 1.69 22.75 4.31
C TRP A 75 2.70 21.79 4.93
N ALA A 76 3.64 21.30 4.13
CA ALA A 76 4.72 20.43 4.60
C ALA A 76 5.98 20.71 3.77
N GLY A 77 7.14 20.65 4.42
CA GLY A 77 8.44 20.87 3.78
C GLY A 77 9.58 20.27 4.60
N LEU A 78 10.70 20.01 3.93
CA LEU A 78 11.94 19.53 4.55
C LEU A 78 12.98 20.65 4.51
N PHE A 79 13.56 20.98 5.67
CA PHE A 79 14.48 22.11 5.81
C PHE A 79 15.80 21.64 6.42
N SER A 80 16.91 21.96 5.76
CA SER A 80 18.23 21.84 6.37
C SER A 80 18.43 22.92 7.44
N LEU A 81 19.46 22.77 8.28
CA LEU A 81 19.85 23.81 9.23
C LEU A 81 20.19 25.14 8.56
N SER A 82 20.83 25.08 7.40
CA SER A 82 21.13 26.26 6.59
C SER A 82 19.84 26.92 6.15
N ASP A 83 18.85 26.17 5.65
CA ASP A 83 17.56 26.71 5.22
C ASP A 83 16.83 27.39 6.38
N LEU A 84 16.81 26.77 7.56
CA LEU A 84 16.21 27.37 8.75
C LEU A 84 16.92 28.65 9.20
N ARG A 85 18.25 28.71 9.07
CA ARG A 85 19.03 29.94 9.34
C ARG A 85 18.69 31.04 8.34
N HIS A 86 18.52 30.71 7.06
CA HIS A 86 18.10 31.69 6.04
C HIS A 86 16.67 32.18 6.28
N VAL A 87 15.73 31.27 6.58
CA VAL A 87 14.35 31.62 6.95
C VAL A 87 14.34 32.51 8.20
N HIS A 88 15.16 32.20 9.20
CA HIS A 88 15.29 33.05 10.38
C HIS A 88 15.83 34.45 10.04
N GLN A 89 16.84 34.56 9.19
CA GLN A 89 17.35 35.85 8.73
C GLN A 89 16.24 36.66 8.02
N GLN A 90 15.42 36.02 7.20
CA GLN A 90 14.28 36.66 6.55
C GLN A 90 13.24 37.15 7.57
N PHE A 91 12.92 36.34 8.60
CA PHE A 91 12.04 36.77 9.68
C PHE A 91 12.61 37.90 10.52
N ALA A 92 13.91 37.86 10.81
CA ALA A 92 14.59 38.92 11.53
C ALA A 92 14.58 40.24 10.75
N CYS A 93 14.68 40.21 9.41
CA CYS A 93 14.53 41.40 8.56
C CYS A 93 13.13 42.01 8.58
N VAL A 94 12.09 41.19 8.81
CA VAL A 94 10.69 41.66 8.88
C VAL A 94 10.35 42.15 10.29
N ALA A 95 10.88 41.48 11.32
CA ALA A 95 10.69 41.85 12.72
C ALA A 95 11.93 41.57 13.57
N ASP A 96 12.59 42.65 14.01
CA ASP A 96 13.80 42.61 14.83
C ASP A 96 13.63 41.80 16.14
N VAL A 97 12.40 41.72 16.65
CA VAL A 97 12.05 40.97 17.88
C VAL A 97 12.40 39.48 17.74
N LEU A 98 12.32 38.93 16.53
CA LEU A 98 12.61 37.52 16.29
C LEU A 98 14.11 37.21 16.21
N ALA A 99 14.97 38.22 16.05
CA ALA A 99 16.42 38.06 15.88
C ALA A 99 17.08 37.32 17.06
N THR A 100 16.57 37.48 18.28
CA THR A 100 17.09 36.82 19.49
C THR A 100 16.34 35.53 19.86
N CYS A 101 15.32 35.16 19.10
CA CYS A 101 14.39 34.09 19.46
C CYS A 101 14.67 32.76 18.72
N PHE A 102 15.69 32.71 17.86
CA PHE A 102 16.02 31.48 17.13
C PHE A 102 16.59 30.42 18.09
N PRO A 103 16.08 29.18 18.06
CA PRO A 103 16.58 28.12 18.90
C PRO A 103 17.99 27.70 18.50
N ASP A 104 18.81 27.33 19.49
CA ASP A 104 20.09 26.68 19.21
C ASP A 104 19.85 25.27 18.66
N LEU A 105 20.41 25.02 17.47
CA LEU A 105 20.32 23.77 16.71
C LEU A 105 21.72 23.20 16.41
N SER A 106 22.76 23.66 17.11
CA SER A 106 24.16 23.23 16.92
C SER A 106 24.37 21.72 17.13
N GLU A 107 23.46 21.05 17.84
CA GLU A 107 23.46 19.60 18.03
C GLU A 107 23.20 18.79 16.75
N PHE A 108 22.56 19.41 15.74
CA PHE A 108 22.20 18.80 14.47
C PHE A 108 23.13 19.21 13.33
N GLU A 109 24.16 20.03 13.61
CA GLU A 109 25.17 20.35 12.61
C GLU A 109 25.83 19.05 12.16
N GLU A 110 25.83 18.83 10.85
CA GLU A 110 26.50 17.70 10.23
C GLU A 110 27.91 17.61 10.78
N GLY A 111 28.18 16.54 11.51
CA GLY A 111 29.47 16.30 12.14
C GLY A 111 30.56 16.48 11.08
N ASN A 112 31.51 17.35 11.38
CA ASN A 112 32.73 17.50 10.59
C ASN A 112 33.28 16.09 10.31
N ILE A 113 33.80 15.79 9.12
CA ILE A 113 34.18 14.43 8.68
C ILE A 113 35.05 13.66 9.72
N TRP A 114 35.72 14.40 10.61
CA TRP A 114 36.46 13.93 11.77
C TRP A 114 35.63 13.27 12.89
N ASP A 115 34.35 13.61 13.05
CA ASP A 115 33.42 13.01 14.03
C ASP A 115 33.06 11.56 13.66
N LEU A 116 33.13 11.20 12.37
CA LEU A 116 32.98 9.82 11.89
C LEU A 116 34.27 9.00 12.03
N LEU A 117 35.43 9.66 12.09
CA LEU A 117 36.75 9.01 12.17
C LEU A 117 37.26 8.84 13.61
N LEU A 118 36.74 9.60 14.58
CA LEU A 118 37.18 9.57 15.98
C LEU A 118 35.99 9.61 16.97
N PRO A 119 35.24 8.50 17.15
CA PRO A 119 34.10 8.45 18.08
C PRO A 119 34.49 8.74 19.55
N SER A 120 35.76 8.54 19.91
CA SER A 120 36.25 8.71 21.30
C SER A 120 36.44 10.16 21.76
N ARG A 121 36.21 11.20 20.94
CA ARG A 121 36.40 12.59 21.39
C ARG A 121 35.18 13.24 22.05
N ARG A 122 33.97 12.68 21.93
CA ARG A 122 32.79 13.16 22.67
C ARG A 122 32.64 12.41 23.99
N SER A 123 33.59 12.62 24.89
CA SER A 123 33.43 12.31 26.30
C SER A 123 33.94 13.52 27.08
N GLY A 124 33.09 14.53 27.22
CA GLY A 124 33.21 15.49 28.32
C GLY A 124 32.80 14.78 29.61
N PRO A 125 33.53 14.95 30.72
CA PRO A 125 33.41 14.06 31.87
C PRO A 125 32.23 14.47 32.76
N GLY A 126 31.44 13.48 33.18
CA GLY A 126 30.53 13.63 34.31
C GLY A 126 29.16 13.03 34.06
N GLU A 127 29.07 11.72 34.30
CA GLU A 127 28.08 11.03 35.14
C GLU A 127 27.61 9.72 34.50
N GLU A 128 27.85 8.66 35.27
CA GLU A 128 27.67 7.26 34.95
C GLU A 128 26.18 6.86 35.03
N GLU A 129 25.80 5.96 34.13
CA GLU A 129 24.81 4.90 34.33
C GLU A 129 23.42 5.25 34.88
N ASP A 130 22.45 5.53 34.00
CA ASP A 130 21.13 4.89 34.04
C ASP A 130 20.48 4.90 32.64
N ARG A 131 19.77 3.81 32.34
CA ARG A 131 18.78 3.56 31.26
C ARG A 131 18.62 4.59 30.13
N GLY A 132 18.76 4.10 28.89
CA GLY A 132 17.63 3.99 27.97
C GLY A 132 16.86 5.25 27.53
N ASP A 133 17.39 6.46 27.67
CA ASP A 133 16.77 7.64 27.04
C ASP A 133 17.31 7.80 25.61
N ALA A 134 16.40 7.67 24.65
CA ALA A 134 16.60 8.19 23.32
C ALA A 134 17.14 9.62 23.46
N ARG A 135 18.26 9.93 22.80
CA ARG A 135 18.78 11.30 22.73
C ARG A 135 17.60 12.23 22.47
N ASP A 136 17.41 13.25 23.29
CA ASP A 136 16.16 14.02 23.41
C ASP A 136 16.00 14.99 22.21
N LEU A 137 15.98 14.45 20.98
CA LEU A 137 15.86 15.14 19.69
C LEU A 137 14.54 15.90 19.56
N ASP A 138 13.58 15.56 20.42
CA ASP A 138 12.26 16.19 20.53
C ASP A 138 12.33 17.60 21.12
N ALA A 139 13.25 17.87 22.05
CA ALA A 139 13.29 19.17 22.73
C ALA A 139 13.65 20.34 21.77
N PRO A 140 14.64 20.23 20.88
CA PRO A 140 14.93 21.23 19.84
C PRO A 140 13.80 21.38 18.82
N CYS A 141 13.16 20.29 18.42
CA CYS A 141 12.01 20.31 17.51
C CYS A 141 10.83 21.11 18.09
N ARG A 142 10.49 20.87 19.36
CA ARG A 142 9.44 21.62 20.08
C ARG A 142 9.78 23.10 20.26
N ARG A 143 11.07 23.45 20.40
CA ARG A 143 11.49 24.86 20.42
C ARG A 143 11.27 25.52 19.06
N LEU A 144 11.55 24.79 17.97
CA LEU A 144 11.32 25.28 16.62
C LEU A 144 9.83 25.45 16.30
N GLU A 145 8.97 24.52 16.75
CA GLU A 145 7.50 24.67 16.67
C GLU A 145 7.00 25.95 17.35
N LYS A 146 7.50 26.23 18.56
CA LYS A 146 7.19 27.46 19.30
C LYS A 146 7.70 28.70 18.59
N TYR A 147 8.90 28.64 18.02
CA TYR A 147 9.48 29.73 17.24
C TYR A 147 8.60 30.07 16.02
N PHE A 148 8.17 29.09 15.23
CA PHE A 148 7.29 29.35 14.09
C PHE A 148 5.91 29.86 14.50
N SER A 149 5.38 29.37 15.62
CA SER A 149 4.14 29.89 16.19
C SER A 149 4.28 31.38 16.56
N ALA A 150 5.37 31.74 17.24
CA ALA A 150 5.67 33.13 17.59
C ALA A 150 5.95 34.00 16.34
N ALA A 151 6.60 33.44 15.32
CA ALA A 151 6.87 34.14 14.06
C ALA A 151 5.58 34.54 13.33
N ILE A 152 4.52 33.74 13.42
CA ILE A 152 3.21 34.08 12.84
C ILE A 152 2.55 35.22 13.59
N ASP A 153 2.63 35.20 14.92
CA ASP A 153 2.05 36.24 15.76
C ASP A 153 2.71 37.61 15.51
N VAL A 154 3.99 37.62 15.11
CA VAL A 154 4.78 38.84 14.88
C VAL A 154 4.81 39.27 13.40
N CYS A 155 5.13 38.37 12.47
CA CYS A 155 5.31 38.68 11.05
C CYS A 155 4.00 38.50 10.23
N GLY A 156 2.99 37.87 10.79
CA GLY A 156 1.73 37.56 10.10
C GLY A 156 1.81 36.29 9.24
N ARG A 157 0.66 35.62 9.11
CA ARG A 157 0.55 34.29 8.48
C ARG A 157 1.09 34.23 7.05
N LYS A 158 0.83 35.26 6.25
CA LYS A 158 1.13 35.25 4.81
C LYS A 158 2.64 35.25 4.58
N ILE A 159 3.36 36.12 5.29
CA ILE A 159 4.82 36.23 5.18
C ILE A 159 5.49 34.93 5.63
N VAL A 160 5.04 34.36 6.75
CA VAL A 160 5.61 33.11 7.27
C VAL A 160 5.35 31.92 6.33
N LEU A 161 4.15 31.80 5.77
CA LEU A 161 3.84 30.71 4.84
C LEU A 161 4.55 30.89 3.49
N ASP A 162 4.61 32.10 2.96
CA ASP A 162 5.28 32.39 1.68
C ASP A 162 6.81 32.16 1.78
N THR A 163 7.43 32.49 2.92
CA THR A 163 8.87 32.23 3.13
C THR A 163 9.20 30.76 3.38
N LEU A 164 8.38 30.04 4.17
CA LEU A 164 8.59 28.62 4.45
C LEU A 164 8.22 27.72 3.26
N PHE A 165 7.09 27.96 2.62
CA PHE A 165 6.49 27.05 1.65
C PHE A 165 6.25 27.69 0.28
N GLY A 166 6.49 28.99 0.11
CA GLY A 166 6.31 29.70 -1.17
C GLY A 166 7.50 29.59 -2.13
N HIS A 167 8.56 28.87 -1.75
CA HIS A 167 9.51 28.37 -2.74
C HIS A 167 8.85 27.18 -3.41
N ASP A 168 8.22 27.43 -4.55
CA ASP A 168 7.76 26.39 -5.47
C ASP A 168 8.94 25.47 -5.79
N GLU A 169 9.06 24.34 -5.10
CA GLU A 169 9.83 23.18 -5.57
C GLU A 169 9.34 22.78 -6.98
N ARG A 170 8.11 23.16 -7.34
CA ARG A 170 7.53 23.01 -8.68
C ARG A 170 8.24 23.81 -9.78
N ASP A 171 8.80 24.98 -9.48
CA ASP A 171 9.41 25.87 -10.50
C ASP A 171 10.89 25.50 -10.76
N VAL A 172 11.56 24.94 -9.75
CA VAL A 172 12.93 24.44 -9.90
C VAL A 172 12.96 23.10 -10.64
N GLU A 173 12.02 22.20 -10.38
CA GLU A 173 11.92 20.90 -11.07
C GLU A 173 11.52 21.04 -12.55
N GLU A 174 10.81 22.11 -12.94
CA GLU A 174 10.51 22.42 -14.35
C GLU A 174 11.75 22.94 -15.10
N TYR A 175 12.72 23.53 -14.39
CA TYR A 175 13.97 24.04 -14.97
C TYR A 175 15.03 22.94 -15.19
N PHE A 176 15.01 21.88 -14.39
CA PHE A 176 15.94 20.76 -14.55
C PHE A 176 15.28 19.62 -15.34
N GLU A 177 15.71 19.40 -16.59
CA GLU A 177 15.33 18.19 -17.32
C GLU A 177 15.75 16.96 -16.51
N ASN A 178 14.76 16.15 -16.10
CA ASN A 178 15.00 14.91 -15.38
C ASN A 178 15.96 14.02 -16.21
N LEU A 179 17.10 13.66 -15.62
CA LEU A 179 18.13 12.84 -16.28
C LEU A 179 17.58 11.52 -16.84
N GLN A 180 16.55 10.95 -16.21
CA GLN A 180 15.88 9.75 -16.68
C GLN A 180 15.04 10.02 -17.94
N GLU A 181 14.40 11.18 -18.02
CA GLU A 181 13.66 11.57 -19.22
C GLU A 181 14.58 11.86 -20.39
N PHE A 182 15.69 12.57 -20.14
CA PHE A 182 16.74 12.79 -21.14
C PHE A 182 17.32 11.46 -21.65
N LYS A 183 17.66 10.54 -20.73
CA LYS A 183 18.19 9.21 -21.08
C LYS A 183 17.18 8.38 -21.87
N ARG A 184 15.92 8.36 -21.44
CA ARG A 184 14.82 7.69 -22.16
C ARG A 184 14.66 8.24 -23.57
N LYS A 185 14.65 9.57 -23.71
CA LYS A 185 14.50 10.26 -25.01
C LYS A 185 15.68 9.94 -25.93
N THR A 186 16.90 9.96 -25.41
CA THR A 186 18.12 9.58 -26.14
C THR A 186 18.03 8.15 -26.67
N MET A 187 17.68 7.18 -25.83
CA MET A 187 17.55 5.78 -26.24
C MET A 187 16.40 5.57 -27.24
N GLN A 188 15.32 6.34 -27.11
CA GLN A 188 14.20 6.32 -28.07
C GLN A 188 14.60 6.88 -29.44
N GLU A 189 15.42 7.93 -29.48
CA GLU A 189 15.99 8.49 -30.71
C GLU A 189 16.97 7.53 -31.38
N GLU A 190 17.82 6.83 -30.61
CA GLU A 190 18.70 5.79 -31.13
C GLU A 190 17.91 4.62 -31.73
N MET A 191 16.85 4.18 -31.05
CA MET A 191 15.95 3.16 -31.57
C MET A 191 15.25 3.61 -32.86
N ALA A 192 14.82 4.87 -32.93
CA ALA A 192 14.23 5.43 -34.14
C ALA A 192 15.22 5.50 -35.30
N ARG A 193 16.49 5.84 -35.01
CA ARG A 193 17.60 5.87 -35.99
C ARG A 193 17.90 4.47 -36.54
N ALA A 194 18.10 3.48 -35.67
CA ALA A 194 18.35 2.10 -36.08
C ALA A 194 17.18 1.53 -36.91
N LYS A 195 15.94 1.83 -36.50
CA LYS A 195 14.74 1.45 -37.25
C LYS A 195 14.65 2.15 -38.61
N GLY A 196 15.09 3.40 -38.68
CA GLY A 196 15.20 4.16 -39.92
C GLY A 196 16.20 3.55 -40.89
N HIS A 197 17.36 3.12 -40.38
CA HIS A 197 18.41 2.48 -41.17
C HIS A 197 17.94 1.18 -41.83
N VAL A 198 17.31 0.28 -41.07
CA VAL A 198 16.71 -0.96 -41.61
C VAL A 198 15.65 -0.67 -42.68
N ARG A 199 14.80 0.35 -42.46
CA ARG A 199 13.79 0.75 -43.46
C ARG A 199 14.41 1.30 -44.74
N GLN A 200 15.52 2.02 -44.65
CA GLN A 200 16.24 2.55 -45.79
C GLN A 200 16.85 1.42 -46.63
N LEU A 201 17.48 0.43 -45.97
CA LEU A 201 18.00 -0.77 -46.65
C LEU A 201 16.89 -1.55 -47.33
N LEU A 202 15.75 -1.77 -46.66
CA LEU A 202 14.56 -2.40 -47.26
C LEU A 202 14.02 -1.68 -48.50
N GLN A 203 14.09 -0.35 -48.54
CA GLN A 203 13.71 0.44 -49.72
C GLN A 203 14.73 0.34 -50.86
N SER A 204 16.01 0.12 -50.54
CA SER A 204 17.09 0.01 -51.53
C SER A 204 17.05 -1.28 -52.35
N HIS A 205 16.37 -2.33 -51.87
CA HIS A 205 16.13 -3.58 -52.62
C HIS A 205 15.50 -3.34 -54.00
N GLY A 206 14.57 -2.39 -54.10
CA GLY A 206 13.85 -2.09 -55.34
C GLY A 206 14.71 -1.45 -56.44
N GLY A 207 15.91 -0.95 -56.10
CA GLY A 207 16.85 -0.33 -57.04
C GLY A 207 18.05 -1.21 -57.42
N ALA A 208 18.16 -2.42 -56.87
CA ALA A 208 19.30 -3.31 -57.08
C ALA A 208 19.11 -4.18 -58.33
N ASP A 209 19.82 -3.84 -59.42
CA ASP A 209 19.69 -4.52 -60.72
C ASP A 209 20.66 -5.72 -60.90
N ARG A 210 21.53 -5.98 -59.91
CA ARG A 210 22.53 -7.06 -59.95
C ARG A 210 22.48 -7.93 -58.70
N MET A 211 22.51 -9.25 -58.89
CA MET A 211 22.47 -10.25 -57.80
C MET A 211 23.60 -10.04 -56.76
N VAL A 212 24.80 -9.66 -57.19
CA VAL A 212 25.94 -9.39 -56.28
C VAL A 212 25.68 -8.16 -55.40
N VAL A 213 24.94 -7.17 -55.90
CA VAL A 213 24.54 -5.99 -55.13
C VAL A 213 23.45 -6.37 -54.14
N LEU A 214 22.49 -7.19 -54.55
CA LEU A 214 21.42 -7.67 -53.68
C LEU A 214 21.95 -8.53 -52.52
N LEU A 215 22.92 -9.41 -52.76
CA LEU A 215 23.57 -10.19 -51.70
C LEU A 215 24.25 -9.30 -50.65
N ARG A 216 24.94 -8.24 -51.09
CA ARG A 216 25.54 -7.27 -50.16
C ARG A 216 24.49 -6.51 -49.36
N ILE A 217 23.36 -6.15 -49.98
CA ILE A 217 22.24 -5.49 -49.28
C ILE A 217 21.64 -6.44 -48.23
N TYR A 218 21.55 -7.75 -48.48
CA TYR A 218 21.10 -8.72 -47.49
C TYR A 218 22.08 -8.86 -46.32
N ASP A 219 23.39 -8.90 -46.59
CA ASP A 219 24.41 -8.92 -45.53
C ASP A 219 24.32 -7.66 -44.65
N GLU A 220 24.18 -6.47 -45.28
CA GLU A 220 23.99 -5.19 -44.58
C GLU A 220 22.64 -5.10 -43.84
N GLU A 221 21.58 -5.72 -44.36
CA GLU A 221 20.27 -5.80 -43.71
C GLU A 221 20.32 -6.64 -42.43
N ASP A 222 21.01 -7.78 -42.46
CA ASP A 222 21.19 -8.64 -41.29
C ASP A 222 21.98 -7.92 -40.18
N GLU A 223 23.06 -7.22 -40.54
CA GLU A 223 23.82 -6.39 -39.59
C GLU A 223 22.96 -5.26 -39.00
N ALA A 224 22.25 -4.50 -39.83
CA ALA A 224 21.38 -3.42 -39.38
C ALA A 224 20.19 -3.92 -38.53
N TYR A 225 19.66 -5.11 -38.83
CA TYR A 225 18.62 -5.74 -38.03
C TYR A 225 19.15 -6.17 -36.66
N GLN A 226 20.36 -6.76 -36.62
CA GLN A 226 21.00 -7.14 -35.37
C GLN A 226 21.29 -5.92 -34.48
N ASP A 227 21.69 -4.80 -35.07
CA ASP A 227 21.87 -3.53 -34.36
C ASP A 227 20.54 -3.00 -33.80
N LEU A 228 19.47 -3.04 -34.60
CA LEU A 228 18.14 -2.65 -34.14
C LEU A 228 17.67 -3.52 -32.97
N VAL A 229 17.87 -4.83 -33.03
CA VAL A 229 17.53 -5.76 -31.93
C VAL A 229 18.33 -5.41 -30.68
N THR A 230 19.62 -5.11 -30.81
CA THR A 230 20.49 -4.75 -29.69
C THR A 230 20.05 -3.43 -29.03
N VAL A 231 19.81 -2.39 -29.82
CA VAL A 231 19.32 -1.08 -29.33
C VAL A 231 17.92 -1.22 -28.71
N ALA A 232 17.02 -1.97 -29.34
CA ALA A 232 15.69 -2.23 -28.78
C ALA A 232 15.78 -3.00 -27.45
N THR A 233 16.66 -3.99 -27.35
CA THR A 233 16.85 -4.79 -26.13
C THR A 233 17.36 -3.93 -24.98
N THR A 234 18.37 -3.07 -25.23
CA THR A 234 18.88 -2.15 -24.19
C THR A 234 17.82 -1.15 -23.74
N PHE A 235 17.02 -0.60 -24.67
CA PHE A 235 15.89 0.28 -24.34
C PHE A 235 14.82 -0.41 -23.50
N PHE A 236 14.39 -1.62 -23.88
CA PHE A 236 13.40 -2.36 -23.10
C PHE A 236 13.94 -2.82 -21.74
N HIS A 237 15.23 -3.17 -21.64
CA HIS A 237 15.86 -3.43 -20.36
C HIS A 237 15.82 -2.20 -19.44
N TYR A 238 16.12 -1.01 -19.96
CA TYR A 238 16.01 0.23 -19.20
C TYR A 238 14.57 0.50 -18.73
N LEU A 239 13.57 0.32 -19.59
CA LEU A 239 12.15 0.49 -19.21
C LEU A 239 11.67 -0.54 -18.17
N LEU A 240 12.21 -1.75 -18.21
CA LEU A 240 11.82 -2.83 -17.29
C LEU A 240 12.55 -2.76 -15.95
N GLN A 241 13.66 -2.04 -15.85
CA GLN A 241 14.51 -2.01 -14.66
C GLN A 241 13.78 -1.56 -13.39
N PRO A 242 12.98 -0.46 -13.38
CA PRO A 242 12.24 -0.05 -12.17
C PRO A 242 11.27 -1.12 -11.65
N PHE A 243 10.68 -1.92 -12.54
CA PHE A 243 9.79 -3.01 -12.15
C PHE A 243 10.54 -4.22 -11.60
N ARG A 244 11.78 -4.45 -12.04
CA ARG A 244 12.67 -5.47 -11.47
C ARG A 244 13.09 -5.05 -10.07
N ASP A 245 13.54 -3.80 -9.93
CA ASP A 245 14.00 -3.24 -8.65
C ASP A 245 12.86 -3.23 -7.61
N MET A 246 11.65 -2.78 -8.00
CA MET A 246 10.48 -2.83 -7.11
C MET A 246 10.09 -4.27 -6.71
N ARG A 247 10.23 -5.24 -7.62
CA ARG A 247 9.97 -6.65 -7.31
C ARG A 247 11.00 -7.21 -6.33
N GLU A 248 12.27 -6.86 -6.50
CA GLU A 248 13.35 -7.26 -5.60
C GLU A 248 13.12 -6.66 -4.20
N LEU A 249 12.84 -5.36 -4.10
CA LEU A 249 12.49 -4.70 -2.84
C LEU A 249 11.27 -5.33 -2.16
N ALA A 250 10.19 -5.57 -2.90
CA ALA A 250 8.99 -6.23 -2.35
C ALA A 250 9.28 -7.65 -1.85
N SER A 251 10.19 -8.37 -2.51
CA SER A 251 10.63 -9.71 -2.08
C SER A 251 11.46 -9.65 -0.79
N LEU A 252 12.32 -8.63 -0.67
CA LEU A 252 13.09 -8.38 0.56
C LEU A 252 12.18 -8.02 1.74
N TYR A 253 11.23 -7.10 1.56
CA TYR A 253 10.25 -6.77 2.61
C TYR A 253 9.39 -7.97 3.01
N LYS A 254 8.94 -8.76 2.03
CA LYS A 254 8.22 -10.01 2.32
C LYS A 254 9.07 -10.96 3.16
N MET A 255 10.36 -11.10 2.83
CA MET A 255 11.29 -11.93 3.58
C MET A 255 11.48 -11.39 5.01
N GLU A 256 11.62 -10.09 5.17
CA GLU A 256 11.77 -9.42 6.47
C GLU A 256 10.54 -9.62 7.37
N ILE A 257 9.33 -9.46 6.83
CA ILE A 257 8.06 -9.71 7.54
C ILE A 257 7.92 -11.18 7.93
N LEU A 258 8.34 -12.11 7.06
CA LEU A 258 8.37 -13.53 7.39
C LEU A 258 9.41 -13.84 8.46
N LEU A 259 10.57 -13.18 8.44
CA LEU A 259 11.61 -13.36 9.45
C LEU A 259 11.18 -12.81 10.82
N SER A 260 10.52 -11.65 10.85
CA SER A 260 10.03 -11.02 12.08
C SER A 260 8.85 -11.79 12.68
N SER A 261 7.93 -12.33 11.87
CA SER A 261 6.86 -13.21 12.34
C SER A 261 7.36 -14.56 12.87
N LEU A 262 8.45 -15.10 12.30
CA LEU A 262 9.12 -16.29 12.84
C LEU A 262 9.89 -15.98 14.13
N SER A 263 10.54 -14.81 14.22
CA SER A 263 11.27 -14.35 15.41
C SER A 263 10.33 -14.03 16.59
N GLY A 264 9.19 -13.39 16.33
CA GLY A 264 8.15 -13.12 17.34
C GLY A 264 7.54 -14.39 17.94
N ARG A 265 7.59 -15.52 17.21
CA ARG A 265 7.15 -16.83 17.72
C ARG A 265 8.13 -17.47 18.69
N VAL A 266 9.41 -17.06 18.67
CA VAL A 266 10.46 -17.57 19.58
C VAL A 266 10.46 -16.79 20.91
N GLN A 267 10.01 -15.55 20.93
CA GLN A 267 9.93 -14.72 22.14
C GLN A 267 8.67 -14.98 22.99
N SER A 268 7.58 -15.49 22.40
CA SER A 268 6.32 -15.76 23.11
C SER A 268 6.36 -16.91 24.14
N GLN A 269 7.53 -17.52 24.40
CA GLN A 269 7.69 -18.56 25.43
C GLN A 269 8.34 -18.08 26.74
N ARG A 270 8.71 -16.80 26.88
CA ARG A 270 9.22 -16.28 28.16
C ARG A 270 8.62 -14.91 28.48
N ASP A 271 7.85 -14.91 29.56
CA ASP A 271 7.50 -13.80 30.46
C ASP A 271 6.24 -12.94 30.20
N ASP A 272 5.37 -12.99 31.24
CA ASP A 272 4.39 -12.02 31.78
C ASP A 272 3.16 -11.55 30.93
N PRO A 273 1.92 -11.64 31.46
CA PRO A 273 0.73 -11.10 30.80
C PRO A 273 0.54 -9.61 31.12
N ARG A 274 0.93 -8.72 30.19
CA ARG A 274 0.62 -7.28 30.19
C ARG A 274 0.15 -6.82 28.79
N PRO A 275 -0.52 -5.66 28.64
CA PRO A 275 -1.58 -5.42 27.64
C PRO A 275 -1.08 -5.08 26.23
N ALA A 276 0.06 -5.63 25.79
CA ALA A 276 0.59 -5.45 24.42
C ALA A 276 -0.25 -6.15 23.33
N CYS A 277 -1.27 -6.91 23.73
CA CYS A 277 -2.15 -7.64 22.83
C CYS A 277 -3.04 -6.71 22.00
N GLU A 278 -3.46 -5.55 22.55
CA GLU A 278 -4.42 -4.67 21.85
C GLU A 278 -3.80 -3.97 20.63
N ASP A 279 -2.57 -3.47 20.74
CA ASP A 279 -1.88 -2.79 19.63
C ASP A 279 -1.51 -3.76 18.50
N SER A 280 -1.08 -4.98 18.85
CA SER A 280 -0.74 -6.03 17.86
C SER A 280 -1.99 -6.54 17.14
N GLN A 281 -3.11 -6.66 17.86
CA GLN A 281 -4.39 -7.07 17.30
C GLN A 281 -4.95 -5.98 16.38
N GLN A 282 -4.89 -4.70 16.78
CA GLN A 282 -5.29 -3.59 15.93
C GLN A 282 -4.45 -3.50 14.65
N GLN A 283 -3.13 -3.70 14.75
CA GLN A 283 -2.27 -3.75 13.57
C GLN A 283 -2.65 -4.90 12.64
N GLN A 284 -2.91 -6.10 13.17
CA GLN A 284 -3.36 -7.23 12.36
C GLN A 284 -4.72 -6.96 11.70
N ASP A 285 -5.67 -6.39 12.44
CA ASP A 285 -7.00 -6.04 11.93
C ASP A 285 -6.91 -4.96 10.82
N THR A 286 -5.98 -4.01 10.94
CA THR A 286 -5.74 -3.01 9.87
C THR A 286 -5.15 -3.64 8.61
N VAL A 287 -4.25 -4.61 8.75
CA VAL A 287 -3.66 -5.33 7.61
C VAL A 287 -4.74 -6.17 6.91
N ASP A 288 -5.57 -6.89 7.67
CA ASP A 288 -6.66 -7.69 7.13
C ASP A 288 -7.70 -6.80 6.40
N GLN A 289 -7.99 -5.61 6.94
CA GLN A 289 -8.85 -4.62 6.29
C GLN A 289 -8.27 -4.11 4.97
N LEU A 290 -6.96 -3.83 4.92
CA LEU A 290 -6.28 -3.40 3.69
C LEU A 290 -6.20 -4.54 2.66
N GLU A 291 -5.99 -5.79 3.08
CA GLU A 291 -6.04 -6.95 2.18
C GLU A 291 -7.42 -7.10 1.53
N LEU A 292 -8.51 -6.89 2.30
CA LEU A 292 -9.88 -6.92 1.76
C LEU A 292 -10.11 -5.81 0.73
N GLN A 293 -9.70 -4.58 1.05
CA GLN A 293 -9.79 -3.43 0.15
C GLN A 293 -8.98 -3.65 -1.14
N PHE A 294 -7.81 -4.30 -1.03
CA PHE A 294 -7.00 -4.67 -2.18
C PHE A 294 -7.75 -5.60 -3.13
N TYR A 295 -8.34 -6.69 -2.63
CA TYR A 295 -9.09 -7.63 -3.47
C TYR A 295 -10.35 -6.98 -4.09
N GLU A 296 -11.06 -6.16 -3.33
CA GLU A 296 -12.22 -5.41 -3.81
C GLU A 296 -11.85 -4.47 -4.98
N THR A 297 -10.84 -3.63 -4.77
CA THR A 297 -10.32 -2.73 -5.81
C THR A 297 -9.81 -3.51 -7.02
N GLN A 298 -9.16 -4.66 -6.80
CA GLN A 298 -8.63 -5.48 -7.89
C GLN A 298 -9.74 -6.09 -8.75
N LEU A 299 -10.86 -6.50 -8.13
CA LEU A 299 -12.03 -7.00 -8.86
C LEU A 299 -12.73 -5.89 -9.65
N GLU A 300 -12.90 -4.70 -9.07
CA GLU A 300 -13.42 -3.52 -9.78
C GLU A 300 -12.56 -3.15 -10.99
N LEU A 301 -11.23 -3.24 -10.84
CA LEU A 301 -10.30 -3.00 -11.94
C LEU A 301 -10.47 -4.05 -13.06
N TYR A 302 -10.72 -5.31 -12.71
CA TYR A 302 -11.00 -6.33 -13.73
C TYR A 302 -12.33 -6.09 -14.44
N ASP A 303 -13.37 -5.64 -13.72
CA ASP A 303 -14.67 -5.30 -14.30
C ASP A 303 -14.59 -4.13 -15.28
N THR A 304 -13.96 -3.03 -14.86
CA THR A 304 -13.73 -1.87 -15.74
C THR A 304 -12.92 -2.23 -16.99
N LYS A 305 -11.85 -3.03 -16.85
CA LYS A 305 -11.07 -3.53 -18.00
C LYS A 305 -11.89 -4.44 -18.90
N PHE A 306 -12.73 -5.30 -18.33
CA PHE A 306 -13.58 -6.20 -19.09
C PHE A 306 -14.61 -5.44 -19.90
N ASP A 307 -15.25 -4.41 -19.32
CA ASP A 307 -16.20 -3.54 -20.01
C ASP A 307 -15.55 -2.71 -21.11
N THR A 308 -14.34 -2.18 -20.85
CA THR A 308 -13.57 -1.46 -21.87
C THR A 308 -13.31 -2.34 -23.09
N LEU A 309 -12.82 -3.57 -22.88
CA LEU A 309 -12.57 -4.50 -23.98
C LEU A 309 -13.86 -4.95 -24.69
N LYS A 310 -14.97 -5.06 -23.96
CA LYS A 310 -16.28 -5.36 -24.54
C LYS A 310 -16.74 -4.24 -25.47
N ASN A 311 -16.57 -2.97 -25.06
CA ASN A 311 -16.91 -1.81 -25.87
C ASN A 311 -16.00 -1.72 -27.11
N GLU A 312 -14.69 -1.97 -26.96
CA GLU A 312 -13.74 -2.03 -28.07
C GLU A 312 -14.11 -3.12 -29.09
N GLU A 313 -14.49 -4.31 -28.62
CA GLU A 313 -14.94 -5.41 -29.49
C GLU A 313 -16.20 -5.02 -30.27
N GLN A 314 -17.19 -4.41 -29.61
CA GLN A 314 -18.41 -3.94 -30.26
C GLN A 314 -18.12 -2.90 -31.35
N LEU A 315 -17.20 -1.98 -31.10
CA LEU A 315 -16.76 -1.01 -32.10
C LEU A 315 -16.09 -1.69 -33.30
N LEU A 316 -15.22 -2.66 -33.05
CA LEU A 316 -14.57 -3.44 -34.12
C LEU A 316 -15.60 -4.25 -34.93
N VAL A 317 -16.61 -4.84 -34.29
CA VAL A 317 -17.70 -5.55 -34.97
C VAL A 317 -18.48 -4.61 -35.89
N ALA A 318 -18.87 -3.42 -35.40
CA ALA A 318 -19.56 -2.43 -36.22
C ALA A 318 -18.71 -1.97 -37.43
N GLN A 319 -17.40 -1.80 -37.25
CA GLN A 319 -16.47 -1.48 -38.34
C GLN A 319 -16.34 -2.63 -39.35
N ILE A 320 -16.24 -3.88 -38.87
CA ILE A 320 -16.21 -5.08 -39.69
C ILE A 320 -17.47 -5.17 -40.55
N ASP A 321 -18.64 -4.97 -39.96
CA ASP A 321 -19.92 -5.05 -40.68
C ASP A 321 -20.05 -3.93 -41.72
N THR A 322 -19.54 -2.73 -41.42
CA THR A 322 -19.47 -1.62 -42.39
C THR A 322 -18.60 -1.97 -43.60
N VAL A 323 -17.39 -2.52 -43.37
CA VAL A 323 -16.49 -2.92 -44.46
C VAL A 323 -17.07 -4.09 -45.26
N ARG A 324 -17.69 -5.07 -44.60
CA ARG A 324 -18.39 -6.19 -45.28
C ARG A 324 -19.51 -5.69 -46.19
N ARG A 325 -20.27 -4.69 -45.73
CA ARG A 325 -21.31 -4.04 -46.53
C ARG A 325 -20.72 -3.32 -47.75
N GLN A 326 -19.64 -2.56 -47.59
CA GLN A 326 -18.96 -1.89 -48.71
C GLN A 326 -18.41 -2.89 -49.74
N ILE A 327 -17.84 -4.01 -49.29
CA ILE A 327 -17.38 -5.08 -50.20
C ILE A 327 -18.57 -5.66 -50.96
N LYS A 328 -19.71 -5.87 -50.30
CA LYS A 328 -20.92 -6.38 -50.94
C LYS A 328 -21.48 -5.39 -51.97
N GLU A 329 -21.58 -4.11 -51.62
CA GLU A 329 -22.06 -3.04 -52.52
C GLU A 329 -21.21 -2.92 -53.79
N LEU A 330 -19.88 -3.04 -53.68
CA LEU A 330 -18.98 -3.02 -54.85
C LEU A 330 -19.02 -4.31 -55.68
N LYS A 331 -19.35 -5.46 -55.06
CA LYS A 331 -19.49 -6.74 -55.78
C LYS A 331 -20.85 -6.89 -56.46
N ASP A 332 -21.87 -6.27 -55.89
CA ASP A 332 -23.25 -6.28 -56.40
C ASP A 332 -23.47 -5.15 -57.46
N GLU A 333 -22.43 -4.37 -57.79
CA GLU A 333 -22.49 -3.33 -58.83
C GLU A 333 -22.71 -3.95 -60.22
N VAL A 334 -23.88 -3.70 -60.81
CA VAL A 334 -24.28 -4.28 -62.10
C VAL A 334 -23.52 -3.60 -63.24
N VAL A 335 -22.58 -4.31 -63.85
CA VAL A 335 -21.88 -3.87 -65.06
C VAL A 335 -22.68 -4.30 -66.28
N TYR A 336 -23.21 -3.34 -67.04
CA TYR A 336 -23.80 -3.59 -68.34
C TYR A 336 -22.69 -3.63 -69.39
N TYR A 337 -22.57 -4.76 -70.09
CA TYR A 337 -21.66 -4.89 -71.22
C TYR A 337 -22.44 -4.65 -72.52
N ASP A 338 -21.81 -3.96 -73.48
CA ASP A 338 -22.38 -3.77 -74.82
C ASP A 338 -22.55 -5.13 -75.52
N VAL A 339 -23.57 -5.24 -76.37
CA VAL A 339 -23.87 -6.47 -77.14
C VAL A 339 -22.72 -6.69 -78.12
N CYS A 340 -21.98 -7.80 -77.98
CA CYS A 340 -20.91 -8.15 -78.92
C CYS A 340 -21.48 -8.33 -80.32
N GLU A 341 -20.92 -7.61 -81.30
CA GLU A 341 -21.37 -7.67 -82.70
C GLU A 341 -20.78 -8.89 -83.44
N ASP A 342 -19.64 -9.43 -82.99
CA ASP A 342 -18.92 -10.52 -83.65
C ASP A 342 -18.74 -11.80 -82.78
N PRO A 343 -18.87 -13.01 -83.38
CA PRO A 343 -18.79 -14.29 -82.66
C PRO A 343 -17.38 -14.62 -82.14
N GLU A 344 -16.34 -14.00 -82.69
CA GLU A 344 -14.94 -14.18 -82.27
C GLU A 344 -14.61 -13.38 -80.99
N GLU A 345 -15.20 -12.19 -80.80
CA GLU A 345 -15.07 -11.41 -79.57
C GLU A 345 -15.71 -12.13 -78.38
N LEU A 346 -16.87 -12.75 -78.59
CA LEU A 346 -17.55 -13.56 -77.57
C LEU A 346 -16.68 -14.74 -77.11
N HIS A 347 -15.98 -15.42 -78.03
CA HIS A 347 -15.06 -16.50 -77.69
C HIS A 347 -13.84 -16.02 -76.89
N SER A 348 -13.33 -14.82 -77.18
CA SER A 348 -12.22 -14.22 -76.42
C SER A 348 -12.62 -13.82 -74.99
N LEU A 349 -13.86 -13.36 -74.80
CA LEU A 349 -14.43 -13.02 -73.49
C LEU A 349 -14.72 -14.26 -72.64
N VAL A 350 -15.15 -15.37 -73.26
CA VAL A 350 -15.37 -16.66 -72.57
C VAL A 350 -14.07 -17.27 -72.05
N HIS A 351 -12.94 -17.10 -72.75
CA HIS A 351 -11.62 -17.58 -72.28
C HIS A 351 -10.99 -16.70 -71.20
N THR A 352 -11.34 -15.42 -71.14
CA THR A 352 -10.87 -14.46 -70.12
C THR A 352 -11.82 -14.35 -68.91
N GLY A 353 -13.06 -14.79 -69.04
CA GLY A 353 -14.15 -14.61 -68.06
C GLY A 353 -13.98 -15.32 -66.71
N PHE A 354 -12.99 -16.19 -66.55
CA PHE A 354 -12.70 -16.87 -65.27
C PHE A 354 -11.56 -16.23 -64.46
N GLN A 355 -10.89 -15.19 -64.98
CA GLN A 355 -9.83 -14.45 -64.28
C GLN A 355 -10.17 -12.97 -64.08
N GLN A 356 -11.44 -12.65 -63.77
CA GLN A 356 -11.74 -11.32 -63.22
C GLN A 356 -11.10 -11.22 -61.83
N ALA A 357 -9.91 -10.63 -61.78
CA ALA A 357 -9.28 -10.23 -60.52
C ALA A 357 -10.22 -9.25 -59.80
N ASP A 358 -10.46 -9.48 -58.50
CA ASP A 358 -11.25 -8.57 -57.66
C ASP A 358 -10.75 -7.12 -57.89
N PRO A 359 -11.65 -6.14 -58.08
CA PRO A 359 -11.27 -4.74 -58.25
C PRO A 359 -10.25 -4.33 -57.17
N PRO A 360 -9.25 -3.51 -57.48
CA PRO A 360 -8.20 -3.13 -56.53
C PRO A 360 -8.79 -2.52 -55.24
N ALA A 361 -9.95 -1.86 -55.33
CA ALA A 361 -10.72 -1.36 -54.19
C ALA A 361 -11.26 -2.49 -53.29
N VAL A 362 -11.84 -3.55 -53.87
CA VAL A 362 -12.33 -4.74 -53.15
C VAL A 362 -11.17 -5.48 -52.48
N SER A 363 -10.04 -5.61 -53.18
CA SER A 363 -8.81 -6.21 -52.65
C SER A 363 -8.28 -5.43 -51.42
N HIS A 364 -8.28 -4.10 -51.48
CA HIS A 364 -7.90 -3.25 -50.35
C HIS A 364 -8.85 -3.38 -49.15
N LEU A 365 -10.17 -3.37 -49.40
CA LEU A 365 -11.18 -3.56 -48.35
C LEU A 365 -11.08 -4.95 -47.70
N ASN A 366 -10.81 -6.00 -48.48
CA ASN A 366 -10.56 -7.36 -47.96
C ASN A 366 -9.34 -7.41 -47.03
N ARG A 367 -8.25 -6.70 -47.37
CA ARG A 367 -7.07 -6.60 -46.50
C ARG A 367 -7.41 -5.88 -45.18
N ARG A 368 -8.19 -4.79 -45.27
CA ARG A 368 -8.68 -4.05 -44.09
C ARG A 368 -9.59 -4.92 -43.22
N LEU A 369 -10.50 -5.69 -43.82
CA LEU A 369 -11.39 -6.62 -43.13
C LEU A 369 -10.59 -7.67 -42.33
N ARG A 370 -9.63 -8.35 -42.97
CA ARG A 370 -8.74 -9.32 -42.29
C ARG A 370 -8.01 -8.70 -41.10
N THR A 371 -7.55 -7.45 -41.27
CA THR A 371 -6.87 -6.71 -40.19
C THR A 371 -7.80 -6.42 -39.01
N LEU A 372 -9.04 -6.01 -39.26
CA LEU A 372 -10.04 -5.76 -38.22
C LEU A 372 -10.48 -7.06 -37.53
N GLU A 373 -10.66 -8.14 -38.28
CA GLU A 373 -11.00 -9.47 -37.74
C GLU A 373 -9.88 -10.03 -36.85
N ALA A 374 -8.61 -9.85 -37.24
CA ALA A 374 -7.46 -10.21 -36.41
C ALA A 374 -7.41 -9.39 -35.11
N LYS A 375 -7.66 -8.07 -35.20
CA LYS A 375 -7.77 -7.20 -34.01
C LYS A 375 -8.90 -7.66 -33.09
N ARG A 376 -10.07 -7.98 -33.64
CA ARG A 376 -11.21 -8.52 -32.86
C ARG A 376 -10.80 -9.82 -32.15
N GLY A 377 -10.15 -10.75 -32.86
CA GLY A 377 -9.66 -12.01 -32.29
C GLY A 377 -8.71 -11.81 -31.10
N ASN A 378 -7.80 -10.83 -31.19
CA ASN A 378 -6.91 -10.47 -30.09
C ASN A 378 -7.67 -9.92 -28.87
N ILE A 379 -8.71 -9.10 -29.08
CA ILE A 379 -9.58 -8.61 -28.00
C ILE A 379 -10.34 -9.78 -27.35
N CYS A 380 -10.88 -10.71 -28.13
CA CYS A 380 -11.55 -11.90 -27.60
C CYS A 380 -10.61 -12.73 -26.70
N ALA A 381 -9.36 -12.94 -27.13
CA ALA A 381 -8.35 -13.66 -26.34
C ALA A 381 -8.02 -12.92 -25.04
N ARG A 382 -7.86 -11.59 -25.09
CA ARG A 382 -7.65 -10.75 -23.90
C ARG A 382 -8.82 -10.80 -22.93
N ARG A 383 -10.07 -10.78 -23.42
CA ARG A 383 -11.28 -10.92 -22.59
C ARG A 383 -11.34 -12.28 -21.90
N ALA A 384 -10.95 -13.35 -22.60
CA ALA A 384 -10.87 -14.69 -22.00
C ALA A 384 -9.81 -14.76 -20.90
N TYR A 385 -8.63 -14.19 -21.16
CA TYR A 385 -7.57 -14.08 -20.16
C TYR A 385 -8.02 -13.31 -18.91
N LEU A 386 -8.68 -12.16 -19.08
CA LEU A 386 -9.18 -11.35 -17.97
C LEU A 386 -10.27 -12.05 -17.17
N ARG A 387 -11.17 -12.81 -17.82
CA ARG A 387 -12.14 -13.66 -17.10
C ARG A 387 -11.43 -14.66 -16.21
N ASN A 388 -10.49 -15.43 -16.76
CA ASN A 388 -9.74 -16.42 -15.97
C ASN A 388 -8.96 -15.77 -14.82
N LYS A 389 -8.44 -14.55 -15.01
CA LYS A 389 -7.74 -13.80 -13.96
C LYS A 389 -8.68 -13.26 -12.89
N LYS A 390 -9.88 -12.82 -13.27
CA LYS A 390 -10.92 -12.42 -12.33
C LYS A 390 -11.36 -13.61 -11.48
N ASP A 391 -11.60 -14.77 -12.10
CA ASP A 391 -11.98 -15.99 -11.40
C ASP A 391 -10.92 -16.42 -10.38
N GLN A 392 -9.63 -16.41 -10.77
CA GLN A 392 -8.52 -16.66 -9.84
C GLN A 392 -8.48 -15.68 -8.66
N CYS A 393 -8.82 -14.41 -8.89
CA CYS A 393 -8.86 -13.39 -7.85
C CYS A 393 -10.02 -13.60 -6.88
N MET A 394 -11.20 -13.97 -7.40
CA MET A 394 -12.37 -14.31 -6.59
C MET A 394 -12.12 -15.54 -5.73
N ASP A 395 -11.57 -16.60 -6.31
CA ASP A 395 -11.24 -17.84 -5.58
C ASP A 395 -10.22 -17.56 -4.44
N ALA A 396 -9.21 -16.74 -4.70
CA ALA A 396 -8.22 -16.37 -3.70
C ALA A 396 -8.83 -15.55 -2.55
N GLN A 397 -9.71 -14.59 -2.87
CA GLN A 397 -10.43 -13.81 -1.86
C GLN A 397 -11.35 -14.71 -1.02
N GLU A 398 -12.07 -15.64 -1.64
CA GLU A 398 -12.95 -16.58 -0.94
C GLU A 398 -12.17 -17.50 -0.01
N GLN A 399 -11.06 -18.08 -0.47
CA GLN A 399 -10.19 -18.93 0.35
C GLN A 399 -9.66 -18.19 1.58
N LYS A 400 -9.24 -16.92 1.42
CA LYS A 400 -8.81 -16.07 2.52
C LYS A 400 -9.93 -15.80 3.52
N GLN A 401 -11.14 -15.47 3.04
CA GLN A 401 -12.29 -15.27 3.93
C GLN A 401 -12.67 -16.55 4.69
N LEU A 402 -12.62 -17.72 4.03
CA LEU A 402 -12.89 -19.00 4.66
C LEU A 402 -11.83 -19.33 5.73
N ALA A 403 -10.55 -19.10 5.43
CA ALA A 403 -9.46 -19.29 6.38
C ALA A 403 -9.60 -18.38 7.62
N GLY A 404 -9.94 -17.10 7.41
CA GLY A 404 -10.22 -16.16 8.51
C GLY A 404 -11.40 -16.59 9.37
N LYS A 405 -12.51 -17.03 8.75
CA LYS A 405 -13.68 -17.57 9.46
C LYS A 405 -13.35 -18.84 10.25
N GLN A 406 -12.52 -19.73 9.72
CA GLN A 406 -12.09 -20.94 10.41
C GLN A 406 -11.16 -20.62 11.60
N SER A 407 -10.21 -19.69 11.41
CA SER A 407 -9.32 -19.22 12.48
C SER A 407 -10.11 -18.56 13.61
N SER A 408 -11.05 -17.68 13.29
CA SER A 408 -11.94 -17.04 14.28
C SER A 408 -12.78 -18.05 15.06
N LYS A 409 -13.34 -19.06 14.39
CA LYS A 409 -14.07 -20.16 15.05
C LYS A 409 -13.16 -20.96 15.98
N ALA A 410 -11.95 -21.32 15.55
CA ALA A 410 -10.99 -22.04 16.36
C ALA A 410 -10.56 -21.22 17.60
N PHE A 411 -10.33 -19.92 17.42
CA PHE A 411 -10.02 -18.99 18.50
C PHE A 411 -11.18 -18.91 19.51
N SER A 412 -12.41 -18.70 19.04
CA SER A 412 -13.60 -18.63 19.92
C SER A 412 -13.83 -19.93 20.70
N GLN A 413 -13.62 -21.08 20.06
CA GLN A 413 -13.73 -22.38 20.72
C GLN A 413 -12.66 -22.56 21.80
N HIS A 414 -11.39 -22.26 21.47
CA HIS A 414 -10.29 -22.32 22.43
C HIS A 414 -10.51 -21.37 23.61
N HIS A 415 -10.94 -20.14 23.34
CA HIS A 415 -11.25 -19.15 24.37
C HIS A 415 -12.41 -19.59 25.27
N GLN A 416 -13.47 -20.16 24.71
CA GLN A 416 -14.58 -20.71 25.49
C GLN A 416 -14.13 -21.88 26.39
N VAL A 417 -13.31 -22.79 25.87
CA VAL A 417 -12.73 -23.89 26.65
C VAL A 417 -11.86 -23.36 27.78
N HIS A 418 -11.04 -22.33 27.53
CA HIS A 418 -10.23 -21.68 28.56
C HIS A 418 -11.08 -21.09 29.68
N LEU A 419 -12.12 -20.31 29.34
CA LEU A 419 -13.04 -19.73 30.32
C LEU A 419 -13.75 -20.79 31.17
N GLN A 420 -14.17 -21.90 30.55
CA GLN A 420 -14.78 -23.01 31.27
C GLN A 420 -13.79 -23.71 32.23
N ARG A 421 -12.52 -23.85 31.83
CA ARG A 421 -11.46 -24.42 32.69
C ARG A 421 -11.19 -23.53 33.90
N GLU A 422 -11.08 -22.22 33.70
CA GLU A 422 -10.87 -21.27 34.80
C GLU A 422 -12.05 -21.28 35.78
N LYS A 423 -13.29 -21.23 35.28
CA LYS A 423 -14.49 -21.34 36.11
C LYS A 423 -14.51 -22.65 36.93
N LYS A 424 -14.15 -23.78 36.31
CA LYS A 424 -14.07 -25.07 37.01
C LYS A 424 -13.01 -25.05 38.11
N LYS A 425 -11.86 -24.42 37.88
CA LYS A 425 -10.82 -24.25 38.90
C LYS A 425 -11.30 -23.38 40.06
N GLU A 426 -12.02 -22.28 39.80
CA GLU A 426 -12.61 -21.43 40.85
C GLU A 426 -13.65 -22.17 41.70
N GLU A 427 -14.53 -22.96 41.05
CA GLU A 427 -15.50 -23.81 41.75
C GLU A 427 -14.81 -24.86 42.63
N GLU A 428 -13.72 -25.47 42.15
CA GLU A 428 -12.94 -26.43 42.92
C GLU A 428 -12.19 -25.79 44.10
N GLN A 429 -11.64 -24.59 43.92
CA GLN A 429 -11.04 -23.81 45.00
C GLN A 429 -12.08 -23.42 46.06
N SER A 430 -13.25 -22.96 45.64
CA SER A 430 -14.36 -22.64 46.55
C SER A 430 -14.81 -23.86 47.35
N ARG A 431 -14.84 -25.03 46.70
CA ARG A 431 -15.14 -26.31 47.35
C ARG A 431 -14.07 -26.71 48.36
N LYS A 432 -12.78 -26.54 48.04
CA LYS A 432 -11.66 -26.77 48.98
C LYS A 432 -11.77 -25.87 50.20
N GLN A 433 -11.98 -24.56 50.00
CA GLN A 433 -12.17 -23.59 51.08
C GLN A 433 -13.37 -23.96 51.97
N TRP A 434 -14.48 -24.43 51.39
CA TRP A 434 -15.62 -24.92 52.16
C TRP A 434 -15.27 -26.13 53.02
N VAL A 435 -14.54 -27.10 52.46
CA VAL A 435 -14.07 -28.29 53.21
C VAL A 435 -13.13 -27.87 54.36
N ASP A 436 -12.22 -26.93 54.11
CA ASP A 436 -11.26 -26.46 55.11
C ASP A 436 -11.95 -25.70 56.26
N LEU A 437 -12.93 -24.86 55.93
CA LEU A 437 -13.76 -24.17 56.93
C LEU A 437 -14.51 -25.18 57.81
N GLU A 438 -15.06 -26.23 57.21
CA GLU A 438 -15.81 -27.25 57.94
C GLU A 438 -14.88 -28.13 58.80
N ARG A 439 -13.68 -28.44 58.30
CA ARG A 439 -12.60 -29.06 59.09
C ARG A 439 -12.20 -28.19 60.27
N GLU A 440 -12.04 -26.88 60.08
CA GLU A 440 -11.67 -25.95 61.14
C GLU A 440 -12.74 -25.83 62.22
N LYS A 441 -14.02 -25.75 61.84
CA LYS A 441 -15.14 -25.81 62.80
C LYS A 441 -15.10 -27.11 63.60
N THR A 442 -14.86 -28.24 62.94
CA THR A 442 -14.77 -29.55 63.59
C THR A 442 -13.58 -29.62 64.56
N LEU A 443 -12.41 -29.14 64.14
CA LEU A 443 -11.21 -29.05 64.98
C LEU A 443 -11.43 -28.12 66.17
N SER A 444 -12.12 -27.00 65.97
CA SER A 444 -12.46 -26.05 67.05
C SER A 444 -13.39 -26.69 68.08
N ARG A 445 -14.42 -27.43 67.64
CA ARG A 445 -15.30 -28.22 68.53
C ARG A 445 -14.51 -29.25 69.33
N LEU A 446 -13.54 -29.94 68.71
CA LEU A 446 -12.68 -30.91 69.39
C LEU A 446 -11.75 -30.23 70.40
N ARG A 447 -11.13 -29.08 70.06
CA ARG A 447 -10.30 -28.31 70.99
C ARG A 447 -11.10 -27.85 72.21
N SER A 448 -12.33 -27.34 72.00
CA SER A 448 -13.20 -26.95 73.12
C SER A 448 -13.62 -28.14 73.98
N PHE A 449 -13.85 -29.32 73.39
CA PHE A 449 -14.16 -30.54 74.15
C PHE A 449 -12.97 -31.01 74.99
N ARG A 450 -11.75 -30.90 74.45
CA ARG A 450 -10.51 -31.30 75.13
C ARG A 450 -10.12 -30.35 76.28
N GLN A 451 -10.51 -29.08 76.18
CA GLN A 451 -10.29 -28.08 77.24
C GLN A 451 -11.22 -28.29 78.45
N VAL A 452 -12.29 -29.07 78.30
CA VAL A 452 -13.27 -29.39 79.37
C VAL A 452 -12.91 -30.66 80.16
N ILE A 453 -11.89 -31.43 79.74
CA ILE A 453 -11.43 -32.62 80.47
C ILE A 453 -10.16 -32.26 81.27
N PRO A 454 -10.19 -32.15 82.61
CA PRO A 454 -8.99 -31.99 83.41
C PRO A 454 -8.18 -33.29 83.35
N ALA A 455 -6.86 -33.16 83.17
CA ALA A 455 -5.94 -34.28 83.16
C ALA A 455 -6.03 -35.09 84.46
N ARG A 456 -6.66 -36.28 84.43
CA ARG A 456 -6.29 -37.39 85.31
C ARG A 456 -6.77 -38.75 84.79
N VAL A 457 -5.81 -39.67 84.77
CA VAL A 457 -5.82 -41.09 85.19
C VAL A 457 -5.09 -41.93 84.15
N GLU A 458 -3.83 -42.24 84.47
CA GLU A 458 -3.11 -43.39 83.92
C GLU A 458 -3.86 -44.67 84.33
N PHE A 459 -4.16 -45.53 83.36
CA PHE A 459 -4.56 -46.90 83.62
C PHE A 459 -3.75 -47.85 82.74
N SER A 460 -3.28 -48.92 83.35
CA SER A 460 -2.32 -49.90 82.88
C SER A 460 -2.83 -50.78 81.72
N SER A 461 -1.98 -50.84 80.69
CA SER A 461 -1.73 -51.88 79.69
C SER A 461 -2.51 -53.21 79.76
N SER A 462 -3.15 -53.58 78.64
CA SER A 462 -3.11 -54.95 78.07
C SER A 462 -3.83 -55.08 76.70
N GLY A 463 -4.62 -54.10 76.25
CA GLY A 463 -5.44 -54.20 75.02
C GLY A 463 -4.87 -53.51 73.77
N ASP A 464 -3.83 -52.69 73.90
CA ASP A 464 -3.44 -51.73 72.86
C ASP A 464 -2.79 -52.35 71.62
N ASN A 465 -2.28 -53.59 71.72
CA ASN A 465 -1.48 -54.19 70.65
C ASN A 465 -2.26 -54.60 69.40
N GLU A 466 -3.57 -54.86 69.49
CA GLU A 466 -4.39 -55.29 68.35
C GLU A 466 -5.06 -54.10 67.66
N LEU A 467 -5.56 -53.15 68.45
CA LEU A 467 -6.12 -51.89 67.95
C LEU A 467 -5.04 -51.04 67.27
N GLU A 468 -3.85 -50.96 67.84
CA GLU A 468 -2.75 -50.21 67.26
C GLU A 468 -2.24 -50.84 65.95
N ARG A 469 -2.23 -52.18 65.84
CA ARG A 469 -1.94 -52.90 64.58
C ARG A 469 -3.02 -52.69 63.52
N SER A 470 -4.28 -52.70 63.92
CA SER A 470 -5.44 -52.41 63.04
C SER A 470 -5.36 -50.98 62.49
N ILE A 471 -5.07 -50.00 63.34
CA ILE A 471 -4.94 -48.59 62.94
C ILE A 471 -3.71 -48.39 62.03
N LYS A 472 -2.57 -49.00 62.35
CA LYS A 472 -1.37 -48.96 61.48
C LYS A 472 -1.62 -49.63 60.12
N ALA A 473 -2.34 -50.74 60.09
CA ALA A 473 -2.71 -51.42 58.85
C ALA A 473 -3.71 -50.61 58.01
N ALA A 474 -4.64 -49.88 58.64
CA ALA A 474 -5.56 -48.97 57.94
C ALA A 474 -4.82 -47.74 57.39
N MET A 475 -3.90 -47.14 58.16
CA MET A 475 -3.08 -46.01 57.69
C MET A 475 -2.18 -46.39 56.51
N MET A 476 -1.57 -47.58 56.51
CA MET A 476 -0.77 -48.06 55.37
C MET A 476 -1.61 -48.29 54.11
N ARG A 477 -2.86 -48.76 54.24
CA ARG A 477 -3.78 -48.89 53.09
C ARG A 477 -4.19 -47.54 52.51
N MET A 478 -4.45 -46.53 53.35
CA MET A 478 -4.75 -45.18 52.88
C MET A 478 -3.54 -44.49 52.25
N LYS A 479 -2.33 -44.74 52.78
CA LYS A 479 -1.08 -44.18 52.24
C LYS A 479 -0.72 -44.76 50.86
N ASN A 480 -1.06 -46.02 50.59
CA ASN A 480 -0.86 -46.62 49.26
C ASN A 480 -1.86 -46.12 48.21
N VAL A 481 -3.11 -45.82 48.61
CA VAL A 481 -4.12 -45.25 47.69
C VAL A 481 -3.79 -43.81 47.27
N ALA A 482 -3.09 -43.04 48.11
CA ALA A 482 -2.64 -41.69 47.77
C ALA A 482 -1.41 -41.67 46.83
N ALA A 483 -0.59 -42.72 46.81
CA ALA A 483 0.58 -42.83 45.93
C ALA A 483 0.23 -43.31 44.51
N ASP A 484 -0.87 -44.07 44.35
CA ASP A 484 -1.36 -44.58 43.05
C ASP A 484 -2.24 -43.55 42.29
N SER A 485 -2.59 -42.43 42.92
CA SER A 485 -3.45 -41.40 42.33
C SER A 485 -2.67 -40.23 41.68
N ASP A 486 -1.33 -40.34 41.58
CA ASP A 486 -0.45 -39.29 41.06
C ASP A 486 0.31 -39.71 39.78
N SER A 487 -0.09 -40.81 39.13
CA SER A 487 0.56 -41.32 37.91
C SER A 487 -0.27 -41.31 36.61
N ASP A 488 -1.53 -40.87 36.63
CA ASP A 488 -2.37 -40.82 35.42
C ASP A 488 -2.67 -39.38 34.99
N ASP A 489 -1.63 -38.67 34.53
CA ASP A 489 -1.81 -37.59 33.53
C ASP A 489 -0.54 -37.43 32.66
N ARG A 490 -0.27 -38.47 31.86
CA ARG A 490 0.50 -38.34 30.62
C ARG A 490 -0.40 -38.77 29.49
N GLY A 491 -1.18 -37.82 28.98
CA GLY A 491 -1.95 -37.98 27.76
C GLY A 491 -1.04 -38.25 26.56
N ASP A 492 -1.38 -39.31 25.84
CA ASP A 492 -0.78 -39.81 24.63
C ASP A 492 -0.79 -38.77 23.50
N GLU A 493 0.40 -38.43 22.98
CA GLU A 493 0.54 -38.01 21.58
C GLU A 493 0.61 -39.28 20.72
N GLU A 494 -0.55 -39.83 20.34
CA GLU A 494 -0.62 -40.78 19.23
C GLU A 494 -0.88 -40.01 17.93
N THR A 495 0.19 -39.95 17.14
CA THR A 495 0.20 -39.69 15.71
C THR A 495 -0.83 -40.56 15.00
N GLN A 496 -1.97 -40.00 14.63
CA GLN A 496 -2.91 -40.66 13.74
C GLN A 496 -2.44 -40.48 12.28
N THR A 497 -1.52 -41.35 11.87
CA THR A 497 -1.25 -41.64 10.47
C THR A 497 -2.50 -42.26 9.85
N CYS A 498 -3.25 -41.48 9.07
CA CYS A 498 -4.26 -42.01 8.17
C CYS A 498 -3.59 -42.64 6.95
N VAL A 499 -3.56 -43.97 6.90
CA VAL A 499 -3.33 -44.71 5.66
C VAL A 499 -4.60 -45.47 5.29
N ALA A 500 -5.06 -45.20 4.06
CA ALA A 500 -5.80 -46.06 3.13
C ALA A 500 -7.25 -45.67 2.81
N ALA A 501 -7.42 -45.10 1.61
CA ALA A 501 -8.47 -45.52 0.69
C ALA A 501 -7.95 -45.38 -0.75
N LYS A 502 -7.42 -46.47 -1.29
CA LYS A 502 -7.24 -46.70 -2.72
C LYS A 502 -8.49 -47.44 -3.19
N PHE A 503 -9.35 -46.80 -3.97
CA PHE A 503 -10.29 -47.47 -4.86
C PHE A 503 -10.51 -46.59 -6.10
N PHE A 504 -10.06 -47.13 -7.24
CA PHE A 504 -10.17 -46.72 -8.65
C PHE A 504 -9.58 -45.37 -9.10
#